data_AF-A0A947QLH1-F1
#
_entry.id   AF-A0A947QLH1-F1
#
_cell.length_a   1.000
_cell.length_b   1.000
_cell.length_c   1.000
_cell.angle_alpha   90.00
_cell.angle_beta   90.00
_cell.angle_gamma   90.00
#
_symmetry.space_group_name_H-M   'P 1'
#
loop_
_entity.id
_entity.type
_entity.pdbx_description
1 polymer ?
#
loop_
_entity_poly.entity_id
_entity_poly.type
_entity_poly.pdbx_seq_one_letter_code
_entity_poly.pdbx_strand_id
1 'polypeptide(L)'
;MVQLILKFAKVLSAVFVSMLFTLEVFAGSPGTSAAQFLKIDVGARPVGMGGASVALAKDIDALYYNPAGLVGLKTGGGGATLSHTVWLEGTSVEYVGFGYKFSKSIALGLAATMFNSGSMDKTDNTGANIGTFSMTDTVIAPVVSMRVSKSVAIGISAKMIQESIDNASGSTFGVDVGGLIKNIGGNKRICLGFVVQNAGSGLKVDKETSSLPMNIKVGTGYNLDKLNLGVDISMPSDEGVGVNLGCEYALFQDAAGGLYARAGVATAKMADLGAMGGLALGVGYNTKVVKFDYAFSPAGDLGTAHRVSMGLNF
;
A
#
# COMPACT_ATOMS: atom_id res chain seq x y z
N MET A 1 -13.43 -11.92 32.98
CA MET A 1 -12.40 -11.52 31.98
C MET A 1 -12.94 -11.56 30.54
N VAL A 2 -13.52 -12.66 30.06
CA VAL A 2 -14.06 -12.80 28.68
C VAL A 2 -15.16 -11.78 28.33
N GLN A 3 -16.09 -11.51 29.26
CA GLN A 3 -17.15 -10.51 29.06
C GLN A 3 -16.63 -9.07 28.93
N LEU A 4 -15.50 -8.75 29.55
CA LEU A 4 -14.89 -7.41 29.45
C LEU A 4 -14.25 -7.21 28.07
N ILE A 5 -13.62 -8.25 27.53
CA ILE A 5 -13.02 -8.27 26.19
C ILE A 5 -14.10 -8.14 25.11
N LEU A 6 -15.23 -8.84 25.28
CA LEU A 6 -16.37 -8.75 24.36
C LEU A 6 -17.05 -7.37 24.40
N LYS A 7 -17.16 -6.75 25.59
CA LYS A 7 -17.66 -5.37 25.72
C LYS A 7 -16.71 -4.37 25.05
N PHE A 8 -15.40 -4.51 25.23
CA PHE A 8 -14.41 -3.67 24.54
C PHE A 8 -14.46 -3.84 23.03
N ALA A 9 -14.57 -5.07 22.52
CA ALA A 9 -14.69 -5.34 21.09
C ALA A 9 -15.97 -4.73 20.49
N LYS A 10 -17.11 -4.81 21.21
CA LYS A 10 -18.38 -4.18 20.80
C LYS A 10 -18.29 -2.66 20.76
N VAL A 11 -17.64 -2.06 21.75
CA VAL A 11 -17.41 -0.60 21.79
C VAL A 11 -16.47 -0.19 20.66
N LEU A 12 -15.40 -0.94 20.41
CA LEU A 12 -14.47 -0.64 19.32
C LEU A 12 -15.12 -0.80 17.94
N SER A 13 -15.98 -1.82 17.75
CA SER A 13 -16.75 -1.97 16.51
C SER A 13 -17.80 -0.86 16.36
N ALA A 14 -18.43 -0.41 17.45
CA ALA A 14 -19.37 0.70 17.41
C ALA A 14 -18.66 2.03 17.11
N VAL A 15 -17.44 2.24 17.63
CA VAL A 15 -16.58 3.38 17.31
C VAL A 15 -16.09 3.31 15.87
N PHE A 16 -15.74 2.13 15.36
CA PHE A 16 -15.38 1.93 13.95
C PHE A 16 -16.57 2.23 13.03
N VAL A 17 -17.78 1.77 13.38
CA VAL A 17 -19.01 2.08 12.66
C VAL A 17 -19.39 3.56 12.77
N SER A 18 -19.19 4.23 13.92
CA SER A 18 -19.50 5.66 14.03
C SER A 18 -18.46 6.54 13.33
N MET A 19 -17.18 6.15 13.31
CA MET A 19 -16.13 6.85 12.55
C MET A 19 -16.39 6.79 11.03
N LEU A 20 -17.07 5.77 10.53
CA LEU A 20 -17.51 5.72 9.13
C LEU A 20 -18.52 6.82 8.77
N PHE A 21 -19.17 7.48 9.74
CA PHE A 21 -20.24 8.44 9.50
C PHE A 21 -19.87 9.93 9.73
N THR A 22 -18.66 10.27 10.20
CA THR A 22 -18.34 11.66 10.60
C THR A 22 -16.97 12.19 10.14
N LEU A 23 -16.39 11.68 9.05
CA LEU A 23 -15.08 12.16 8.58
C LEU A 23 -15.23 13.39 7.68
N GLU A 24 -14.97 14.57 8.24
CA GLU A 24 -14.73 15.78 7.44
C GLU A 24 -13.38 15.66 6.72
N VAL A 25 -13.41 15.87 5.40
CA VAL A 25 -12.23 15.81 4.53
C VAL A 25 -11.60 17.19 4.45
N PHE A 26 -10.30 17.29 4.75
CA PHE A 26 -9.51 18.49 4.46
C PHE A 26 -8.98 18.42 3.03
N ALA A 27 -9.36 19.37 2.18
CA ALA A 27 -8.79 19.50 0.84
C ALA A 27 -7.33 20.03 0.92
N GLY A 28 -6.38 19.26 0.40
CA GLY A 28 -4.99 19.71 0.16
C GLY A 28 -4.83 20.38 -1.21
N SER A 29 -3.59 20.55 -1.66
CA SER A 29 -3.25 21.10 -3.00
C SER A 29 -2.82 19.97 -3.97
N PRO A 30 -3.78 19.23 -4.58
CA PRO A 30 -3.50 18.05 -5.40
C PRO A 30 -2.57 18.34 -6.59
N GLY A 31 -1.72 17.37 -6.91
CA GLY A 31 -0.98 17.31 -8.19
C GLY A 31 0.24 18.23 -8.29
N THR A 32 0.83 18.66 -7.17
CA THR A 32 2.00 19.56 -7.17
C THR A 32 3.36 18.85 -7.13
N SER A 33 3.38 17.51 -7.02
CA SER A 33 4.60 16.71 -6.96
C SER A 33 4.85 15.92 -8.24
N ALA A 34 6.10 15.52 -8.50
CA ALA A 34 6.44 14.53 -9.52
C ALA A 34 6.17 13.10 -9.02
N ALA A 35 6.47 12.06 -9.80
CA ALA A 35 6.41 10.66 -9.37
C ALA A 35 5.04 10.26 -8.82
N GLN A 36 3.97 10.72 -9.46
CA GLN A 36 2.58 10.50 -9.04
C GLN A 36 2.24 9.01 -8.94
N PHE A 37 2.89 8.16 -9.75
CA PHE A 37 2.74 6.71 -9.70
C PHE A 37 3.10 6.09 -8.33
N LEU A 38 3.93 6.76 -7.52
CA LEU A 38 4.27 6.31 -6.15
C LEU A 38 3.09 6.34 -5.17
N LYS A 39 1.97 6.98 -5.55
CA LYS A 39 0.72 6.99 -4.78
C LYS A 39 -0.22 5.84 -5.16
N ILE A 40 0.05 5.13 -6.26
CA ILE A 40 -0.78 4.01 -6.69
C ILE A 40 -0.46 2.81 -5.82
N ASP A 41 -1.43 2.41 -5.00
CA ASP A 41 -1.30 1.23 -4.15
C ASP A 41 -1.12 -0.05 -4.98
N VAL A 42 -0.14 -0.87 -4.58
CA VAL A 42 0.21 -2.16 -5.19
C VAL A 42 -0.20 -3.32 -4.29
N GLY A 43 -0.42 -4.49 -4.90
CA GLY A 43 -0.87 -5.69 -4.19
C GLY A 43 -2.38 -5.70 -3.92
N ALA A 44 -3.03 -6.79 -4.30
CA ALA A 44 -4.48 -6.93 -4.18
C ALA A 44 -4.94 -7.02 -2.72
N ARG A 45 -4.22 -7.72 -1.84
CA ARG A 45 -4.61 -7.83 -0.42
C ARG A 45 -4.63 -6.46 0.28
N PRO A 46 -3.56 -5.65 0.26
CA PRO A 46 -3.58 -4.32 0.87
C PRO A 46 -4.61 -3.37 0.26
N VAL A 47 -4.80 -3.42 -1.06
CA VAL A 47 -5.81 -2.59 -1.75
C VAL A 47 -7.22 -2.99 -1.35
N GLY A 48 -7.53 -4.28 -1.26
CA GLY A 48 -8.81 -4.78 -0.76
C GLY A 48 -9.09 -4.37 0.70
N MET A 49 -8.07 -3.94 1.44
CA MET A 49 -8.16 -3.34 2.78
C MET A 49 -8.24 -1.81 2.75
N GLY A 50 -8.51 -1.19 1.60
CA GLY A 50 -8.54 0.27 1.45
C GLY A 50 -7.17 0.93 1.65
N GLY A 51 -6.07 0.19 1.52
CA GLY A 51 -4.72 0.68 1.82
C GLY A 51 -4.39 0.75 3.31
N ALA A 52 -5.26 0.26 4.20
CA ALA A 52 -5.05 0.22 5.66
C ALA A 52 -4.12 -0.95 6.05
N SER A 53 -2.83 -0.80 5.75
CA SER A 53 -1.82 -1.86 5.84
C SER A 53 -0.56 -1.49 6.61
N VAL A 54 -0.38 -0.24 7.06
CA VAL A 54 0.87 0.22 7.70
C VAL A 54 1.19 -0.58 8.96
N ALA A 55 0.19 -0.87 9.80
CA ALA A 55 0.37 -1.70 11.00
C ALA A 55 0.24 -3.21 10.72
N LEU A 56 -0.50 -3.60 9.67
CA LEU A 56 -0.81 -4.99 9.33
C LEU A 56 0.23 -5.64 8.40
N ALA A 57 1.13 -4.87 7.81
CA ALA A 57 2.24 -5.31 6.97
C ALA A 57 3.17 -6.24 7.76
N LYS A 58 3.04 -7.55 7.52
CA LYS A 58 3.79 -8.59 8.25
C LYS A 58 4.36 -9.70 7.34
N ASP A 59 4.20 -9.53 6.04
CA ASP A 59 4.64 -10.45 4.98
C ASP A 59 5.33 -9.66 3.86
N ILE A 60 5.39 -10.24 2.66
CA ILE A 60 6.11 -9.66 1.53
C ILE A 60 5.58 -8.29 1.09
N ASP A 61 4.29 -8.00 1.33
CA ASP A 61 3.70 -6.68 1.04
C ASP A 61 4.31 -5.57 1.91
N ALA A 62 4.99 -5.92 3.02
CA ALA A 62 5.70 -4.96 3.85
C ALA A 62 6.80 -4.20 3.10
N LEU A 63 7.33 -4.75 2.01
CA LEU A 63 8.31 -4.07 1.17
C LEU A 63 7.80 -2.72 0.65
N TYR A 64 6.50 -2.60 0.38
CA TYR A 64 5.88 -1.36 -0.10
C TYR A 64 5.24 -0.53 1.04
N TYR A 65 4.48 -1.17 1.92
CA TYR A 65 3.62 -0.45 2.87
C TYR A 65 4.33 -0.01 4.16
N ASN A 66 5.25 -0.82 4.68
CA ASN A 66 6.02 -0.48 5.88
C ASN A 66 7.26 -1.39 5.99
N PRO A 67 8.48 -0.90 5.69
CA PRO A 67 9.67 -1.73 5.65
C PRO A 67 9.99 -2.42 7.00
N ALA A 68 9.51 -1.90 8.13
CA ALA A 68 9.63 -2.56 9.43
C ALA A 68 8.85 -3.89 9.52
N GLY A 69 7.89 -4.11 8.64
CA GLY A 69 7.05 -5.31 8.57
C GLY A 69 7.77 -6.55 8.07
N LEU A 70 8.86 -6.40 7.31
CA LEU A 70 9.52 -7.52 6.64
C LEU A 70 10.12 -8.54 7.62
N VAL A 71 10.54 -8.12 8.82
CA VAL A 71 10.93 -9.06 9.89
C VAL A 71 9.77 -9.94 10.40
N GLY A 72 8.55 -9.73 9.91
CA GLY A 72 7.39 -10.58 10.08
C GLY A 72 7.45 -11.91 9.33
N LEU A 73 8.32 -12.03 8.31
CA LEU A 73 8.62 -13.30 7.64
C LEU A 73 9.10 -14.37 8.63
N LYS A 74 9.00 -15.64 8.22
CA LYS A 74 9.54 -16.76 8.98
C LYS A 74 11.06 -16.69 9.00
N THR A 75 11.66 -16.98 10.16
CA THR A 75 13.12 -17.01 10.28
C THR A 75 13.68 -18.16 9.45
N GLY A 76 14.69 -17.89 8.62
CA GLY A 76 15.23 -18.88 7.68
C GLY A 76 14.34 -19.13 6.47
N GLY A 77 13.36 -18.25 6.22
CA GLY A 77 12.46 -18.31 5.07
C GLY A 77 12.36 -16.95 4.38
N GLY A 78 11.74 -16.97 3.22
CA GLY A 78 11.49 -15.81 2.39
C GLY A 78 10.09 -15.78 1.81
N GLY A 79 9.88 -14.78 0.97
CA GLY A 79 8.70 -14.68 0.14
C GLY A 79 8.99 -13.88 -1.11
N ALA A 80 8.11 -14.07 -2.10
CA ALA A 80 8.09 -13.30 -3.32
C ALA A 80 6.64 -12.89 -3.63
N THR A 81 6.48 -11.80 -4.36
CA THR A 81 5.16 -11.35 -4.84
C THR A 81 5.29 -10.76 -6.24
N LEU A 82 4.25 -10.97 -7.04
CA LEU A 82 4.00 -10.34 -8.32
C LEU A 82 2.59 -9.77 -8.26
N SER A 83 2.41 -8.53 -8.70
CA SER A 83 1.10 -7.93 -8.88
C SER A 83 1.01 -7.27 -10.24
N HIS A 84 -0.12 -7.48 -10.90
CA HIS A 84 -0.52 -6.74 -12.09
C HIS A 84 -1.76 -5.92 -11.77
N THR A 85 -1.72 -4.64 -12.12
CA THR A 85 -2.82 -3.70 -11.94
C THR A 85 -3.23 -3.17 -13.29
N VAL A 86 -4.47 -3.46 -13.70
CA VAL A 86 -5.14 -2.65 -14.71
C VAL A 86 -5.67 -1.43 -13.98
N TRP A 87 -5.07 -0.29 -14.27
CA TRP A 87 -5.41 0.98 -13.67
C TRP A 87 -6.28 1.80 -14.63
N LEU A 88 -6.55 3.05 -14.27
CA LEU A 88 -7.53 3.90 -14.94
C LEU A 88 -7.02 4.29 -16.33
N GLU A 89 -7.95 4.56 -17.26
CA GLU A 89 -7.63 5.05 -18.63
C GLU A 89 -6.59 4.20 -19.39
N GLY A 90 -6.63 2.87 -19.23
CA GLY A 90 -5.74 1.95 -19.93
C GLY A 90 -4.30 1.91 -19.42
N THR A 91 -4.00 2.59 -18.31
CA THR A 91 -2.70 2.55 -17.64
C THR A 91 -2.51 1.25 -16.86
N SER A 92 -1.27 0.84 -16.61
CA SER A 92 -0.97 -0.35 -15.80
C SER A 92 0.15 -0.13 -14.78
N VAL A 93 0.11 -0.92 -13.70
CA VAL A 93 1.16 -0.94 -12.68
C VAL A 93 1.57 -2.36 -12.36
N GLU A 94 2.85 -2.63 -12.54
CA GLU A 94 3.49 -3.90 -12.24
C GLU A 94 4.31 -3.78 -10.96
N TYR A 95 4.18 -4.75 -10.07
CA TYR A 95 4.93 -4.79 -8.82
C TYR A 95 5.55 -6.16 -8.62
N VAL A 96 6.83 -6.18 -8.31
CA VAL A 96 7.55 -7.38 -7.91
C VAL A 96 8.27 -7.13 -6.58
N GLY A 97 8.26 -8.13 -5.72
CA GLY A 97 8.94 -8.07 -4.44
C GLY A 97 9.56 -9.40 -4.08
N PHE A 98 10.75 -9.37 -3.50
CA PHE A 98 11.43 -10.53 -2.93
C PHE A 98 11.98 -10.16 -1.56
N GLY A 99 11.86 -11.05 -0.59
CA GLY A 99 12.32 -10.82 0.77
C GLY A 99 12.78 -12.10 1.43
N TYR A 100 13.82 -12.01 2.24
CA TYR A 100 14.36 -13.13 3.00
C TYR A 100 14.74 -12.69 4.40
N LYS A 101 14.39 -13.52 5.39
CA LYS A 101 14.72 -13.26 6.79
C LYS A 101 15.79 -14.22 7.27
N PHE A 102 17.03 -13.74 7.23
CA PHE A 102 18.24 -14.49 7.58
C PHE A 102 18.29 -14.89 9.05
N SER A 103 17.82 -14.03 9.95
CA SER A 103 17.90 -14.27 11.39
C SER A 103 16.62 -13.87 12.11
N LYS A 104 16.56 -14.12 13.42
CA LYS A 104 15.45 -13.62 14.25
C LYS A 104 15.35 -12.09 14.21
N SER A 105 16.43 -11.40 13.86
CA SER A 105 16.55 -9.96 13.97
C SER A 105 16.60 -9.22 12.65
N ILE A 106 17.08 -9.83 11.56
CA ILE A 106 17.34 -9.12 10.29
C ILE A 106 16.60 -9.79 9.14
N ALA A 107 15.92 -8.99 8.33
CA ALA A 107 15.41 -9.36 7.02
C ALA A 107 15.86 -8.35 5.96
N LEU A 108 16.14 -8.83 4.75
CA LEU A 108 16.45 -8.00 3.59
C LEU A 108 15.41 -8.29 2.51
N GLY A 109 15.18 -7.31 1.64
CA GLY A 109 14.37 -7.50 0.46
C GLY A 109 14.70 -6.52 -0.63
N LEU A 110 14.07 -6.74 -1.77
CA LEU A 110 14.14 -5.92 -2.96
C LEU A 110 12.74 -5.85 -3.55
N ALA A 111 12.28 -4.66 -3.88
CA ALA A 111 11.03 -4.43 -4.58
C ALA A 111 11.28 -3.59 -5.84
N ALA A 112 10.43 -3.76 -6.84
CA ALA A 112 10.35 -2.85 -7.96
C ALA A 112 8.90 -2.62 -8.35
N THR A 113 8.58 -1.38 -8.72
CA THR A 113 7.28 -1.01 -9.29
C THR A 113 7.53 -0.35 -10.63
N MET A 114 6.75 -0.72 -11.64
CA MET A 114 6.77 -0.12 -12.97
C MET A 114 5.38 0.38 -13.32
N PHE A 115 5.26 1.64 -13.70
CA PHE A 115 4.04 2.23 -14.24
C PHE A 115 4.17 2.38 -15.76
N ASN A 116 3.08 2.14 -16.48
CA ASN A 116 3.00 2.33 -17.91
C ASN A 116 1.68 3.05 -18.24
N SER A 117 1.77 4.18 -18.95
CA SER A 117 0.59 4.94 -19.36
C SER A 117 -0.21 4.31 -20.51
N GLY A 118 0.35 3.30 -21.18
CA GLY A 118 -0.08 2.92 -22.52
C GLY A 118 0.35 3.96 -23.57
N SER A 119 -0.17 3.79 -24.78
CA SER A 119 0.08 4.72 -25.89
C SER A 119 -0.95 5.85 -25.87
N MET A 120 -0.47 7.09 -25.91
CA MET A 120 -1.29 8.30 -25.97
C MET A 120 -1.04 9.04 -27.28
N ASP A 121 -2.09 9.67 -27.80
CA ASP A 121 -2.00 10.49 -29.00
C ASP A 121 -1.21 11.77 -28.72
N LYS A 122 -0.30 12.08 -29.64
CA LYS A 122 0.46 13.33 -29.66
C LYS A 122 -0.24 14.27 -30.62
N THR A 123 -0.72 15.41 -30.15
CA THR A 123 -1.39 16.41 -30.99
C THR A 123 -0.59 17.69 -31.11
N ASP A 124 -0.65 18.35 -32.26
CA ASP A 124 -0.14 19.71 -32.42
C ASP A 124 -1.12 20.78 -31.91
N ASN A 125 -0.78 22.06 -32.10
CA ASN A 125 -1.63 23.19 -31.68
C ASN A 125 -2.93 23.35 -32.49
N THR A 126 -3.10 22.58 -33.57
CA THR A 126 -4.33 22.52 -34.37
C THR A 126 -5.20 21.31 -33.99
N GLY A 127 -4.72 20.45 -33.09
CA GLY A 127 -5.36 19.19 -32.72
C GLY A 127 -5.10 18.05 -33.70
N ALA A 128 -4.23 18.24 -34.70
CA ALA A 128 -3.85 17.19 -35.62
C ALA A 128 -2.96 16.16 -34.90
N ASN A 129 -3.25 14.87 -35.07
CA ASN A 129 -2.43 13.80 -34.53
C ASN A 129 -1.10 13.73 -35.30
N ILE A 130 0.01 13.87 -34.58
CA ILE A 130 1.38 13.87 -35.10
C ILE A 130 2.19 12.65 -34.62
N GLY A 131 1.51 11.61 -34.15
CA GLY A 131 2.09 10.36 -33.67
C GLY A 131 1.60 10.00 -32.27
N THR A 132 2.31 9.11 -31.60
CA THR A 132 1.98 8.66 -30.25
C THR A 132 3.18 8.76 -29.33
N PHE A 133 2.95 8.89 -28.04
CA PHE A 133 3.98 8.80 -27.01
C PHE A 133 3.49 7.96 -25.83
N SER A 134 4.40 7.54 -24.97
CA SER A 134 4.11 6.80 -23.75
C SER A 134 4.94 7.35 -22.59
N MET A 135 4.44 7.14 -21.38
CA MET A 135 5.14 7.40 -20.13
C MET A 135 5.43 6.08 -19.44
N THR A 136 6.67 5.91 -18.99
CA THR A 136 7.11 4.75 -18.22
C THR A 136 7.89 5.23 -17.03
N ASP A 137 7.42 4.85 -15.85
CA ASP A 137 8.07 5.19 -14.59
C ASP A 137 8.47 3.92 -13.86
N THR A 138 9.59 3.96 -13.15
CA THR A 138 10.13 2.81 -12.45
C THR A 138 10.70 3.23 -11.10
N VAL A 139 10.46 2.41 -10.09
CA VAL A 139 11.17 2.48 -8.82
C VAL A 139 11.79 1.13 -8.50
N ILE A 140 13.04 1.15 -8.06
CA ILE A 140 13.74 -0.02 -7.50
C ILE A 140 14.10 0.30 -6.05
N ALA A 141 13.80 -0.62 -5.16
CA ALA A 141 13.78 -0.38 -3.73
C ALA A 141 14.37 -1.56 -2.93
N PRO A 142 15.69 -1.58 -2.64
CA PRO A 142 16.23 -2.42 -1.58
C PRO A 142 15.63 -2.03 -0.22
N VAL A 143 15.41 -3.04 0.63
CA VAL A 143 14.78 -2.90 1.94
C VAL A 143 15.60 -3.65 2.98
N VAL A 144 15.84 -3.00 4.12
CA VAL A 144 16.43 -3.61 5.31
C VAL A 144 15.47 -3.44 6.47
N SER A 145 15.23 -4.53 7.19
CA SER A 145 14.30 -4.56 8.32
C SER A 145 14.96 -5.21 9.52
N MET A 146 14.83 -4.58 10.68
CA MET A 146 15.47 -4.98 11.92
C MET A 146 14.46 -5.07 13.06
N ARG A 147 14.49 -6.19 13.79
CA ARG A 147 13.78 -6.36 15.05
C ARG A 147 14.66 -5.84 16.19
N VAL A 148 14.22 -4.76 16.82
CA VAL A 148 14.92 -4.10 17.93
C VAL A 148 14.58 -4.76 19.26
N SER A 149 13.34 -5.23 19.43
CA SER A 149 12.90 -5.95 20.63
C SER A 149 11.86 -7.02 20.27
N LYS A 150 11.33 -7.75 21.28
CA LYS A 150 10.26 -8.73 21.06
C LYS A 150 9.00 -8.13 20.39
N SER A 151 8.79 -6.83 20.59
CA SER A 151 7.61 -6.11 20.12
C SER A 151 7.91 -5.00 19.12
N VAL A 152 9.16 -4.52 19.04
CA VAL A 152 9.52 -3.37 18.21
C VAL A 152 10.36 -3.81 17.01
N ALA A 153 9.99 -3.32 15.84
CA ALA A 153 10.76 -3.43 14.61
C ALA A 153 10.86 -2.07 13.92
N ILE A 154 11.96 -1.88 13.20
CA ILE A 154 12.24 -0.73 12.35
C ILE A 154 12.65 -1.22 10.97
N GLY A 155 12.50 -0.39 9.95
CA GLY A 155 12.98 -0.71 8.62
C GLY A 155 13.24 0.53 7.80
N ILE A 156 14.10 0.37 6.81
CA ILE A 156 14.45 1.41 5.85
C ILE A 156 14.38 0.84 4.45
N SER A 157 13.92 1.64 3.49
CA SER A 157 14.04 1.36 2.07
C SER A 157 14.71 2.53 1.38
N ALA A 158 15.70 2.26 0.52
CA ALA A 158 16.25 3.25 -0.37
C ALA A 158 15.61 3.07 -1.74
N LYS A 159 15.12 4.13 -2.35
CA LYS A 159 14.40 4.12 -3.64
C LYS A 159 15.22 4.84 -4.69
N MET A 160 15.44 4.19 -5.82
CA MET A 160 15.86 4.83 -7.06
C MET A 160 14.62 4.97 -7.93
N ILE A 161 14.24 6.22 -8.24
CA ILE A 161 13.01 6.56 -8.96
C ILE A 161 13.42 7.15 -10.30
N GLN A 162 12.80 6.66 -11.38
CA GLN A 162 13.01 7.13 -12.73
C GLN A 162 11.66 7.40 -13.39
N GLU A 163 11.52 8.54 -14.05
CA GLU A 163 10.40 8.84 -14.93
C GLU A 163 10.91 9.05 -16.36
N SER A 164 10.12 8.61 -17.34
CA SER A 164 10.39 8.82 -18.75
C SER A 164 9.10 9.20 -19.46
N ILE A 165 9.13 10.32 -20.18
CA ILE A 165 7.99 10.87 -20.93
C ILE A 165 8.50 11.24 -22.32
N ASP A 166 8.06 10.49 -23.34
CA ASP A 166 8.54 10.67 -24.72
C ASP A 166 10.09 10.68 -24.78
N ASN A 167 10.69 11.85 -25.07
CA ASN A 167 12.15 12.03 -25.18
C ASN A 167 12.80 12.63 -23.93
N ALA A 168 12.02 12.92 -22.88
CA ALA A 168 12.52 13.46 -21.62
C ALA A 168 12.58 12.36 -20.55
N SER A 169 13.63 12.37 -19.74
CA SER A 169 13.72 11.50 -18.57
C SER A 169 14.34 12.22 -17.38
N GLY A 170 14.02 11.73 -16.20
CA GLY A 170 14.55 12.22 -14.93
C GLY A 170 14.77 11.06 -13.97
N SER A 171 15.72 11.22 -13.05
CA SER A 171 15.93 10.27 -11.96
C SER A 171 16.15 10.99 -10.64
N THR A 172 15.67 10.41 -9.54
CA THR A 172 15.91 10.91 -8.19
C THR A 172 16.03 9.75 -7.20
N PHE A 173 16.39 10.09 -5.97
CA PHE A 173 16.43 9.15 -4.86
C PHE A 173 15.41 9.52 -3.79
N GLY A 174 14.80 8.49 -3.21
CA GLY A 174 13.90 8.60 -2.07
C GLY A 174 14.25 7.58 -0.99
N VAL A 175 13.66 7.74 0.18
CA VAL A 175 13.83 6.85 1.32
C VAL A 175 12.47 6.66 1.98
N ASP A 176 12.21 5.42 2.40
CA ASP A 176 11.14 5.12 3.34
C ASP A 176 11.74 4.71 4.69
N VAL A 177 11.18 5.23 5.78
CA VAL A 177 11.54 4.84 7.14
C VAL A 177 10.29 4.39 7.88
N GLY A 178 10.28 3.14 8.32
CA GLY A 178 9.14 2.51 8.96
C GLY A 178 9.43 2.03 10.37
N GLY A 179 8.39 1.98 11.19
CA GLY A 179 8.40 1.36 12.50
C GLY A 179 7.13 0.58 12.77
N LEU A 180 7.26 -0.46 13.59
CA LEU A 180 6.16 -1.30 14.05
C LEU A 180 6.30 -1.61 15.54
N ILE A 181 5.19 -1.54 16.25
CA ILE A 181 5.08 -1.94 17.65
C ILE A 181 3.93 -2.94 17.78
N LYS A 182 4.24 -4.15 18.25
CA LYS A 182 3.29 -5.24 18.46
C LYS A 182 3.02 -5.44 19.94
N ASN A 183 1.91 -6.10 20.27
CA ASN A 183 1.57 -6.50 21.63
C ASN A 183 1.37 -5.30 22.60
N ILE A 184 0.73 -4.23 22.12
CA ILE A 184 0.49 -3.02 22.94
C ILE A 184 -0.30 -3.39 24.20
N GLY A 185 0.17 -2.93 25.36
CA GLY A 185 -0.46 -3.24 26.66
C GLY A 185 -0.51 -4.74 26.98
N GLY A 186 0.37 -5.55 26.39
CA GLY A 186 0.36 -7.02 26.53
C GLY A 186 -0.65 -7.73 25.62
N ASN A 187 -1.45 -7.00 24.84
CA ASN A 187 -2.46 -7.58 23.96
C ASN A 187 -1.88 -7.92 22.59
N LYS A 188 -1.69 -9.22 22.33
CA LYS A 188 -1.12 -9.76 21.07
C LYS A 188 -1.92 -9.43 19.80
N ARG A 189 -3.14 -8.92 19.94
CA ARG A 189 -4.03 -8.57 18.83
C ARG A 189 -3.78 -7.17 18.30
N ILE A 190 -3.25 -6.27 19.14
CA ILE A 190 -3.05 -4.86 18.80
C ILE A 190 -1.63 -4.65 18.27
N CYS A 191 -1.55 -3.96 17.14
CA CYS A 191 -0.33 -3.44 16.57
C CYS A 191 -0.48 -1.98 16.18
N LEU A 192 0.64 -1.26 16.23
CA LEU A 192 0.79 0.10 15.75
C LEU A 192 1.90 0.12 14.71
N GLY A 193 1.75 0.98 13.72
CA GLY A 193 2.77 1.24 12.73
C GLY A 193 2.86 2.72 12.42
N PHE A 194 4.05 3.14 12.03
CA PHE A 194 4.25 4.42 11.37
C PHE A 194 5.20 4.20 10.20
N VAL A 195 5.07 5.03 9.17
CA VAL A 195 6.02 5.08 8.06
C VAL A 195 6.07 6.49 7.50
N VAL A 196 7.27 6.93 7.15
CA VAL A 196 7.49 8.08 6.27
C VAL A 196 7.90 7.50 4.93
N GLN A 197 7.07 7.67 3.91
CA GLN A 197 7.30 7.17 2.56
C GLN A 197 7.77 8.30 1.64
N ASN A 198 8.61 7.97 0.66
CA ASN A 198 9.04 8.84 -0.44
C ASN A 198 9.74 10.13 0.01
N ALA A 199 10.40 10.13 1.16
CA ALA A 199 11.21 11.27 1.60
C ALA A 199 12.49 11.34 0.75
N GLY A 200 12.72 12.42 0.02
CA GLY A 200 13.85 12.49 -0.89
C GLY A 200 14.00 13.82 -1.60
N SER A 201 14.99 13.89 -2.49
CA SER A 201 15.17 15.04 -3.37
C SER A 201 14.06 15.11 -4.41
N GLY A 202 13.68 16.32 -4.79
CA GLY A 202 12.77 16.51 -5.92
C GLY A 202 13.27 15.85 -7.20
N LEU A 203 12.35 15.44 -8.05
CA LEU A 203 12.67 14.91 -9.36
C LEU A 203 12.76 16.05 -10.36
N LYS A 204 13.85 16.06 -11.13
CA LYS A 204 14.03 16.98 -12.24
C LYS A 204 13.75 16.26 -13.55
N VAL A 205 12.73 16.71 -14.27
CA VAL A 205 12.44 16.27 -15.64
C VAL A 205 12.61 17.48 -16.55
N ASP A 206 13.54 17.37 -17.50
CA ASP A 206 13.99 18.49 -18.33
C ASP A 206 14.48 19.71 -17.49
N LYS A 207 13.68 20.77 -17.36
CA LYS A 207 14.07 22.01 -16.65
C LYS A 207 13.37 22.22 -15.32
N GLU A 208 12.25 21.54 -15.08
CA GLU A 208 11.43 21.72 -13.89
C GLU A 208 11.82 20.70 -12.81
N THR A 209 11.88 21.16 -11.56
CA THR A 209 12.11 20.28 -10.41
C THR A 209 10.89 20.31 -9.51
N SER A 210 10.27 19.14 -9.33
CA SER A 210 9.09 18.98 -8.47
C SER A 210 9.43 18.06 -7.30
N SER A 211 8.85 18.31 -6.13
CA SER A 211 9.03 17.44 -4.96
C SER A 211 8.49 16.03 -5.22
N LEU A 212 8.92 15.06 -4.42
CA LEU A 212 8.30 13.74 -4.36
C LEU A 212 7.02 13.79 -3.49
N PRO A 213 6.04 12.89 -3.71
CA PRO A 213 4.83 12.79 -2.90
C PRO A 213 5.18 12.10 -1.58
N MET A 214 5.86 12.82 -0.70
CA MET A 214 6.19 12.35 0.64
C MET A 214 4.90 12.08 1.40
N ASN A 215 4.83 10.95 2.08
CA ASN A 215 3.62 10.57 2.81
C ASN A 215 3.96 10.04 4.19
N ILE A 216 3.43 10.69 5.21
CA ILE A 216 3.52 10.22 6.59
C ILE A 216 2.25 9.43 6.88
N LYS A 217 2.40 8.16 7.25
CA LYS A 217 1.28 7.31 7.65
C LYS A 217 1.47 6.81 9.06
N VAL A 218 0.38 6.82 9.83
CA VAL A 218 0.30 6.21 11.17
C VAL A 218 -0.90 5.30 11.18
N GLY A 219 -0.74 4.09 11.69
CA GLY A 219 -1.79 3.09 11.62
C GLY A 219 -1.88 2.21 12.85
N THR A 220 -3.04 1.59 13.02
CA THR A 220 -3.28 0.52 13.98
C THR A 220 -3.98 -0.65 13.32
N GLY A 221 -3.65 -1.85 13.80
CA GLY A 221 -4.28 -3.08 13.38
C GLY A 221 -4.76 -3.91 14.57
N TYR A 222 -5.93 -4.52 14.42
CA TYR A 222 -6.51 -5.45 15.37
C TYR A 222 -6.69 -6.83 14.73
N ASN A 223 -5.94 -7.83 15.20
CA ASN A 223 -5.92 -9.18 14.64
C ASN A 223 -6.69 -10.14 15.57
N LEU A 224 -7.84 -10.62 15.14
CA LEU A 224 -8.60 -11.73 15.71
C LEU A 224 -8.41 -12.97 14.85
N ASP A 225 -8.81 -14.14 15.36
CA ASP A 225 -8.55 -15.44 14.71
C ASP A 225 -9.03 -15.49 13.24
N LYS A 226 -10.21 -14.95 12.95
CA LYS A 226 -10.79 -14.88 11.59
C LYS A 226 -10.97 -13.46 11.04
N LEU A 227 -10.59 -12.44 11.79
CA LEU A 227 -10.91 -11.04 11.44
C LEU A 227 -9.70 -10.15 11.68
N ASN A 228 -9.23 -9.47 10.64
CA ASN A 228 -8.25 -8.40 10.77
C ASN A 228 -8.92 -7.07 10.46
N LEU A 229 -8.73 -6.08 11.34
CA LEU A 229 -9.16 -4.71 11.14
C LEU A 229 -7.93 -3.81 11.06
N GLY A 230 -7.94 -2.86 10.14
CA GLY A 230 -6.88 -1.87 9.94
C GLY A 230 -7.46 -0.46 9.88
N VAL A 231 -6.74 0.48 10.47
CA VAL A 231 -7.00 1.92 10.37
C VAL A 231 -5.66 2.60 10.16
N ASP A 232 -5.50 3.33 9.06
CA ASP A 232 -4.33 4.18 8.82
C ASP A 232 -4.79 5.62 8.58
N ILE A 233 -4.04 6.58 9.12
CA ILE A 233 -4.14 7.99 8.76
C ILE A 233 -2.97 8.27 7.82
N SER A 234 -3.26 8.86 6.66
CA SER A 234 -2.30 9.21 5.63
C SER A 234 -2.20 10.73 5.50
N MET A 235 -0.99 11.25 5.54
CA MET A 235 -0.68 12.67 5.46
C MET A 235 0.33 12.88 4.31
N PRO A 236 -0.15 12.81 3.06
CA PRO A 236 0.65 13.15 1.89
C PRO A 236 1.00 14.65 1.88
N SER A 237 2.14 15.02 1.30
CA SER A 237 2.59 16.41 1.18
C SER A 237 1.85 17.20 0.11
N ASP A 238 1.23 16.52 -0.86
CA ASP A 238 0.59 17.09 -2.03
C ASP A 238 -0.92 16.82 -2.10
N GLU A 239 -1.54 16.26 -1.06
CA GLU A 239 -2.98 15.98 -1.00
C GLU A 239 -3.53 16.24 0.41
N GLY A 240 -4.85 16.11 0.56
CA GLY A 240 -5.50 16.18 1.87
C GLY A 240 -5.14 15.02 2.80
N VAL A 241 -5.36 15.22 4.10
CA VAL A 241 -5.23 14.11 5.07
C VAL A 241 -6.33 13.08 4.81
N GLY A 242 -5.92 11.84 4.58
CA GLY A 242 -6.80 10.70 4.35
C GLY A 242 -6.88 9.75 5.54
N VAL A 243 -8.00 9.06 5.68
CA VAL A 243 -8.18 7.93 6.58
C VAL A 243 -8.48 6.70 5.74
N ASN A 244 -7.75 5.62 5.98
CA ASN A 244 -7.94 4.34 5.36
C ASN A 244 -8.48 3.36 6.40
N LEU A 245 -9.60 2.72 6.11
CA LEU A 245 -10.22 1.69 6.95
C LEU A 245 -10.27 0.39 6.16
N GLY A 246 -9.95 -0.73 6.80
CA GLY A 246 -9.91 -2.03 6.15
C GLY A 246 -10.35 -3.17 7.06
N CYS A 247 -11.01 -4.15 6.47
CA CYS A 247 -11.47 -5.37 7.13
C CYS A 247 -11.15 -6.59 6.24
N GLU A 248 -10.51 -7.62 6.82
CA GLU A 248 -10.27 -8.92 6.19
C GLU A 248 -10.91 -10.00 7.06
N TYR A 249 -11.84 -10.76 6.48
CA TYR A 249 -12.51 -11.87 7.13
C TYR A 249 -12.16 -13.20 6.47
N ALA A 250 -11.76 -14.19 7.27
CA ALA A 250 -11.52 -15.55 6.83
C ALA A 250 -12.86 -16.30 6.73
N LEU A 251 -13.38 -16.43 5.49
CA LEU A 251 -14.59 -17.18 5.18
C LEU A 251 -14.42 -18.66 5.54
N PHE A 252 -13.26 -19.22 5.20
CA PHE A 252 -12.83 -20.56 5.58
C PHE A 252 -11.33 -20.53 5.86
N GLN A 253 -10.89 -21.28 6.87
CA GLN A 253 -9.48 -21.42 7.19
C GLN A 253 -9.23 -22.77 7.85
N ASP A 254 -8.31 -23.54 7.29
CA ASP A 254 -7.85 -24.81 7.82
C ASP A 254 -6.31 -24.86 7.87
N ALA A 255 -5.75 -26.07 8.03
CA ALA A 255 -4.31 -26.27 8.09
C ALA A 255 -3.59 -26.11 6.73
N ALA A 256 -4.31 -26.23 5.61
CA ALA A 256 -3.81 -26.18 4.25
C ALA A 256 -3.88 -24.75 3.67
N GLY A 257 -4.92 -23.99 4.02
CA GLY A 257 -5.08 -22.61 3.59
C GLY A 257 -6.40 -21.99 4.04
N GLY A 258 -6.78 -20.90 3.39
CA GLY A 258 -8.03 -20.23 3.66
C GLY A 258 -8.51 -19.35 2.52
N LEU A 259 -9.81 -19.09 2.52
CA LEU A 259 -10.47 -18.12 1.66
C LEU A 259 -10.79 -16.87 2.49
N TYR A 260 -10.42 -15.71 1.96
CA TYR A 260 -10.52 -14.42 2.63
C TYR A 260 -11.35 -13.47 1.79
N ALA A 261 -12.25 -12.73 2.43
CA ALA A 261 -12.96 -11.61 1.85
C ALA A 261 -12.50 -10.32 2.52
N ARG A 262 -12.42 -9.24 1.75
CA ARG A 262 -11.90 -7.94 2.19
C ARG A 262 -12.79 -6.82 1.71
N ALA A 263 -12.92 -5.81 2.55
CA ALA A 263 -13.52 -4.54 2.19
C ALA A 263 -12.72 -3.41 2.86
N GLY A 264 -12.58 -2.30 2.16
CA GLY A 264 -11.97 -1.11 2.72
C GLY A 264 -12.42 0.17 2.05
N VAL A 265 -12.09 1.28 2.70
CA VAL A 265 -12.37 2.63 2.22
C VAL A 265 -11.17 3.53 2.49
N ALA A 266 -10.80 4.36 1.51
CA ALA A 266 -9.77 5.39 1.61
C ALA A 266 -10.38 6.78 1.35
N THR A 267 -10.48 7.62 2.38
CA THR A 267 -11.26 8.87 2.29
C THR A 267 -10.65 9.94 1.39
N ALA A 268 -9.31 10.00 1.29
CA ALA A 268 -8.65 10.93 0.36
C ALA A 268 -9.10 10.68 -1.09
N LYS A 269 -9.18 9.40 -1.49
CA LYS A 269 -9.67 9.02 -2.82
C LYS A 269 -11.17 9.29 -3.01
N MET A 270 -11.97 9.26 -1.94
CA MET A 270 -13.40 9.64 -2.04
C MET A 270 -13.58 11.13 -2.36
N ALA A 271 -12.67 11.96 -1.87
CA ALA A 271 -12.69 13.39 -2.13
C ALA A 271 -12.39 13.71 -3.59
N ASP A 272 -11.43 12.98 -4.17
CA ASP A 272 -10.93 13.23 -5.52
C ASP A 272 -11.75 12.52 -6.62
N LEU A 273 -12.23 11.31 -6.34
CA LEU A 273 -12.86 10.41 -7.31
C LEU A 273 -14.35 10.15 -7.04
N GLY A 274 -14.94 10.91 -6.11
CA GLY A 274 -16.34 10.79 -5.71
C GLY A 274 -16.60 9.68 -4.69
N ALA A 275 -17.85 9.58 -4.23
CA ALA A 275 -18.25 8.75 -3.08
C ALA A 275 -17.85 7.26 -3.20
N MET A 276 -17.75 6.73 -4.42
CA MET A 276 -17.31 5.35 -4.66
C MET A 276 -15.80 5.20 -4.84
N GLY A 277 -15.07 6.28 -5.15
CA GLY A 277 -13.66 6.27 -5.52
C GLY A 277 -12.68 5.80 -4.43
N GLY A 278 -13.12 5.86 -3.17
CA GLY A 278 -12.35 5.31 -2.05
C GLY A 278 -12.66 3.87 -1.70
N LEU A 279 -13.72 3.26 -2.26
CA LEU A 279 -14.10 1.89 -1.92
C LEU A 279 -13.15 0.88 -2.56
N ALA A 280 -12.91 -0.21 -1.83
CA ALA A 280 -12.19 -1.36 -2.36
C ALA A 280 -12.78 -2.65 -1.81
N LEU A 281 -12.87 -3.66 -2.68
CA LEU A 281 -13.25 -5.02 -2.35
C LEU A 281 -12.12 -5.96 -2.73
N GLY A 282 -11.95 -7.04 -1.98
CA GLY A 282 -10.94 -8.04 -2.31
C GLY A 282 -11.35 -9.44 -1.90
N VAL A 283 -10.80 -10.41 -2.61
CA VAL A 283 -10.88 -11.83 -2.26
C VAL A 283 -9.50 -12.45 -2.36
N GLY A 284 -9.24 -13.48 -1.58
CA GLY A 284 -7.95 -14.16 -1.61
C GLY A 284 -8.02 -15.61 -1.21
N TYR A 285 -7.33 -16.47 -1.95
CA TYR A 285 -7.11 -17.85 -1.58
C TYR A 285 -5.64 -18.04 -1.21
N ASN A 286 -5.39 -18.25 0.08
CA ASN A 286 -4.05 -18.20 0.64
C ASN A 286 -3.72 -19.50 1.38
N THR A 287 -2.68 -20.17 0.90
CA THR A 287 -2.09 -21.35 1.54
C THR A 287 -0.81 -20.94 2.30
N LYS A 288 -0.13 -21.91 2.92
CA LYS A 288 1.17 -21.64 3.58
C LYS A 288 2.28 -21.26 2.59
N VAL A 289 2.16 -21.68 1.33
CA VAL A 289 3.20 -21.52 0.30
C VAL A 289 2.75 -20.53 -0.75
N VAL A 290 1.55 -20.68 -1.29
CA VAL A 290 1.04 -19.84 -2.40
C VAL A 290 -0.10 -18.95 -1.91
N LYS A 291 -0.12 -17.71 -2.39
CA LYS A 291 -1.18 -16.74 -2.20
C LYS A 291 -1.70 -16.26 -3.54
N PHE A 292 -3.02 -16.18 -3.68
CA PHE A 292 -3.68 -15.57 -4.82
C PHE A 292 -4.69 -14.57 -4.30
N ASP A 293 -4.51 -13.31 -4.64
CA ASP A 293 -5.38 -12.23 -4.19
C ASP A 293 -5.88 -11.45 -5.41
N TYR A 294 -7.14 -11.03 -5.35
CA TYR A 294 -7.76 -10.14 -6.31
C TYR A 294 -8.41 -8.97 -5.59
N ALA A 295 -8.31 -7.78 -6.16
CA ALA A 295 -8.98 -6.59 -5.67
C ALA A 295 -9.64 -5.77 -6.79
N PHE A 296 -10.75 -5.17 -6.43
CA PHE A 296 -11.56 -4.29 -7.26
C PHE A 296 -11.73 -2.95 -6.54
N SER A 297 -11.46 -1.86 -7.26
CA SER A 297 -11.61 -0.50 -6.74
C SER A 297 -12.26 0.39 -7.81
N PRO A 298 -13.52 0.81 -7.63
CA PRO A 298 -14.14 1.79 -8.51
C PRO A 298 -13.49 3.17 -8.33
N ALA A 299 -13.47 3.97 -9.39
CA ALA A 299 -12.86 5.30 -9.44
C ALA A 299 -13.80 6.35 -10.04
N GLY A 300 -15.10 6.19 -9.82
CA GLY A 300 -16.12 7.09 -10.37
C GLY A 300 -16.10 7.10 -11.91
N ASP A 301 -16.06 8.29 -12.48
CA ASP A 301 -16.11 8.50 -13.94
C ASP A 301 -14.83 8.03 -14.66
N LEU A 302 -13.72 7.86 -13.94
CA LEU A 302 -12.46 7.31 -14.48
C LEU A 302 -12.50 5.78 -14.66
N GLY A 303 -13.63 5.15 -14.32
CA GLY A 303 -13.87 3.73 -14.49
C GLY A 303 -13.49 2.90 -13.28
N THR A 304 -12.86 1.75 -13.52
CA THR A 304 -12.61 0.73 -12.48
C THR A 304 -11.20 0.18 -12.57
N ALA A 305 -10.58 -0.01 -11.42
CA ALA A 305 -9.29 -0.65 -11.31
C ALA A 305 -9.39 -2.09 -10.84
N HIS A 306 -8.60 -2.95 -11.47
CA HIS A 306 -8.54 -4.38 -11.19
C HIS A 306 -7.11 -4.77 -10.86
N ARG A 307 -6.93 -5.55 -9.79
CA ARG A 307 -5.61 -6.01 -9.34
C ARG A 307 -5.61 -7.50 -9.13
N VAL A 308 -4.60 -8.16 -9.67
CA VAL A 308 -4.31 -9.56 -9.40
C VAL A 308 -2.92 -9.63 -8.78
N SER A 309 -2.78 -10.39 -7.71
CA SER A 309 -1.48 -10.64 -7.09
C SER A 309 -1.29 -12.12 -6.80
N MET A 310 -0.05 -12.58 -7.03
CA MET A 310 0.41 -13.91 -6.67
C MET A 310 1.59 -13.78 -5.71
N GLY A 311 1.53 -14.50 -4.60
CA GLY A 311 2.61 -14.54 -3.62
C GLY A 311 3.13 -15.96 -3.40
N LEU A 312 4.42 -16.07 -3.11
CA LEU A 312 5.08 -17.29 -2.67
C LEU A 312 5.73 -17.06 -1.31
N ASN A 313 5.66 -18.04 -0.41
CA ASN A 313 6.41 -18.10 0.84
C ASN A 313 7.20 -19.41 0.85
N PHE A 314 8.48 -19.34 1.20
CA PHE A 314 9.38 -20.48 1.25
C PHE A 314 10.26 -20.43 2.50
#